data_AF-U9SYY4-F1
#
_entry.id   AF-U9SYY4-F1
#
_cell.length_a   1.000
_cell.length_b   1.000
_cell.length_c   1.000
_cell.angle_alpha   90.00
_cell.angle_beta   90.00
_cell.angle_gamma   90.00
#
_symmetry.space_group_name_H-M   'P 1'
#
loop_
_entity.id
_entity.type
_entity.pdbx_description
1 polymer ?
#
loop_
_entity_poly.entity_id
_entity_poly.type
_entity_poly.pdbx_seq_one_letter_code
_entity_poly.pdbx_strand_id
1 'polypeptide(L)'
;MSKVYCEKIDLKNLDLKKVYTFEEFEYINDQLKTRTIQLNGKPVNLFEYENGKLIPMPQTPYAREKVVAEIVRQLANWNIETHQNGGVTSSQGGFDFNVGGQRTIRAPDVSFTPKQTDRGLNALQNWTFQGQPFTPIFVVEVDFIESEAQFQVFDDRFRNEIFAQGTSVELGFLVSIGQDNNGQLVGTIHSWRWYENSNAVRHYEHGWRNMDTRVSGQQILPGFILDVEMIEKAISKQYSGSSSSDDDTRSACPKCAETFTDNHIFMKHFRKEHALKRRT
;
A
#
# COMPACT_ATOMS: atom_id res chain seq x y z
N MET A 1 21.43 -16.12 15.85
CA MET A 1 20.67 -16.75 14.75
C MET A 1 21.52 -17.87 14.17
N SER A 2 20.98 -19.10 14.16
CA SER A 2 21.71 -20.33 13.92
C SER A 2 22.27 -20.39 12.51
N LYS A 3 23.59 -20.49 12.43
CA LYS A 3 24.42 -20.51 11.21
C LYS A 3 24.33 -21.84 10.43
N VAL A 4 23.22 -22.56 10.52
CA VAL A 4 23.17 -23.99 10.21
C VAL A 4 22.02 -24.25 9.23
N TYR A 5 22.39 -24.58 7.99
CA TYR A 5 21.55 -24.99 6.84
C TYR A 5 20.81 -23.89 6.05
N CYS A 6 21.56 -22.98 5.44
CA CYS A 6 21.20 -22.56 4.06
C CYS A 6 22.24 -23.19 3.13
N GLU A 7 22.09 -24.50 2.85
CA GLU A 7 22.74 -25.07 1.66
C GLU A 7 22.44 -24.15 0.48
N LYS A 8 23.46 -23.88 -0.34
CA LYS A 8 23.49 -22.86 -1.40
C LYS A 8 22.20 -22.87 -2.24
N ILE A 9 21.17 -22.13 -1.83
CA ILE A 9 19.98 -21.92 -2.63
C ILE A 9 20.46 -21.20 -3.89
N ASP A 10 20.30 -21.85 -5.04
CA ASP A 10 20.62 -21.24 -6.31
C ASP A 10 19.54 -20.21 -6.67
N LEU A 11 19.78 -18.96 -6.26
CA LEU A 11 18.86 -17.83 -6.52
C LEU A 11 18.60 -17.62 -8.02
N LYS A 12 19.46 -18.10 -8.92
CA LYS A 12 19.26 -17.96 -10.38
C LYS A 12 18.30 -19.00 -10.93
N ASN A 13 18.17 -20.13 -10.26
CA ASN A 13 17.38 -21.29 -10.69
C ASN A 13 16.44 -21.75 -9.58
N LEU A 14 15.70 -20.81 -8.96
CA LEU A 14 14.70 -21.14 -7.95
C LEU A 14 13.59 -22.00 -8.57
N ASP A 15 13.38 -23.19 -8.01
CA ASP A 15 12.24 -24.04 -8.38
C ASP A 15 10.99 -23.58 -7.62
N LEU A 16 10.06 -22.94 -8.32
CA LEU A 16 8.80 -22.46 -7.72
C LEU A 16 7.81 -23.60 -7.39
N LYS A 17 8.10 -24.85 -7.79
CA LYS A 17 7.31 -26.03 -7.41
C LYS A 17 7.78 -26.68 -6.11
N LYS A 18 8.99 -26.33 -5.64
CA LYS A 18 9.51 -26.79 -4.36
C LYS A 18 8.70 -26.18 -3.21
N VAL A 19 8.53 -26.95 -2.15
CA VAL A 19 8.07 -26.46 -0.83
C VAL A 19 9.28 -25.92 -0.08
N TYR A 20 9.28 -24.62 0.16
CA TYR A 20 10.31 -23.92 0.94
C TYR A 20 9.89 -23.82 2.39
N THR A 21 10.87 -23.93 3.28
CA THR A 21 10.71 -23.53 4.68
C THR A 21 10.60 -22.01 4.79
N PHE A 22 10.10 -21.54 5.92
CA PHE A 22 9.99 -20.11 6.17
C PHE A 22 11.36 -19.43 6.30
N GLU A 23 12.33 -20.13 6.88
CA GLU A 23 13.72 -19.67 6.98
C GLU A 23 14.37 -19.54 5.61
N GLU A 24 14.10 -20.47 4.68
CA GLU A 24 14.55 -20.34 3.29
C GLU A 24 13.90 -19.14 2.60
N PHE A 25 12.61 -18.88 2.83
CA PHE A 25 11.92 -17.68 2.34
C PHE A 25 12.57 -16.39 2.87
N GLU A 26 12.77 -16.27 4.19
CA GLU A 26 13.39 -15.09 4.80
C GLU A 26 14.81 -14.88 4.25
N TYR A 27 15.58 -15.97 4.11
CA TYR A 27 16.92 -15.92 3.52
C TYR A 27 16.89 -15.44 2.07
N ILE A 28 16.02 -16.00 1.22
CA ILE A 28 15.91 -15.60 -0.20
C ILE A 28 15.58 -14.11 -0.30
N ASN A 29 14.57 -13.63 0.43
CA ASN A 29 14.19 -12.21 0.41
C ASN A 29 15.30 -11.30 0.94
N ASP A 30 16.04 -11.71 1.98
CA ASP A 30 17.20 -10.95 2.46
C ASP A 30 18.29 -10.83 1.39
N GLN A 31 18.56 -11.90 0.64
CA GLN A 31 19.53 -11.87 -0.46
C GLN A 31 19.10 -10.96 -1.62
N LEU A 32 17.80 -10.77 -1.84
CA LEU A 32 17.24 -9.96 -2.93
C LEU A 32 17.15 -8.46 -2.61
N LYS A 33 17.37 -8.03 -1.35
CA LYS A 33 17.43 -6.61 -0.97
C LYS A 33 18.46 -5.81 -1.79
N THR A 34 19.52 -6.47 -2.25
CA THR A 34 20.62 -5.84 -3.00
C THR A 34 20.78 -6.37 -4.43
N ARG A 35 19.88 -7.23 -4.91
CA ARG A 35 19.99 -7.81 -6.26
C ARG A 35 18.63 -8.22 -6.83
N THR A 36 18.53 -8.21 -8.16
CA THR A 36 17.36 -8.69 -8.90
C THR A 36 17.72 -9.99 -9.61
N ILE A 37 16.82 -10.98 -9.57
CA ILE A 37 16.91 -12.23 -10.33
C ILE A 37 15.90 -12.22 -11.46
N GLN A 38 16.04 -13.15 -12.41
CA GLN A 38 15.11 -13.26 -13.54
C GLN A 38 14.38 -14.60 -13.48
N LEU A 39 13.05 -14.57 -13.42
CA LEU A 39 12.20 -15.75 -13.45
C LEU A 39 11.23 -15.64 -14.63
N ASN A 40 11.25 -16.63 -15.52
CA ASN A 40 10.42 -16.65 -16.74
C ASN A 40 10.50 -15.33 -17.54
N GLY A 41 11.71 -14.77 -17.65
CA GLY A 41 11.97 -13.51 -18.34
C GLY A 41 11.65 -12.24 -17.54
N LYS A 42 11.01 -12.33 -16.37
CA LYS A 42 10.62 -11.18 -15.55
C LYS A 42 11.63 -10.90 -14.41
N PRO A 43 12.03 -9.65 -14.17
CA PRO A 43 12.85 -9.29 -13.02
C PRO A 43 12.05 -9.42 -11.72
N VAL A 44 12.61 -10.12 -10.74
CA VAL A 44 12.03 -10.35 -9.41
C VAL A 44 13.06 -9.98 -8.35
N ASN A 45 12.66 -9.20 -7.35
CA ASN A 45 13.50 -8.78 -6.23
C ASN A 45 12.80 -8.94 -4.87
N LEU A 46 11.62 -9.55 -4.85
CA LEU A 46 10.86 -9.86 -3.65
C LEU A 46 9.94 -11.06 -3.92
N PHE A 47 9.68 -11.85 -2.88
CA PHE A 47 8.64 -12.87 -2.88
C PHE A 47 7.64 -12.61 -1.76
N GLU A 48 6.39 -12.96 -2.02
CA GLU A 48 5.40 -13.31 -1.00
C GLU A 48 5.50 -14.81 -0.68
N TYR A 49 4.88 -15.24 0.43
CA TYR A 49 4.94 -16.62 0.90
C TYR A 49 3.56 -17.14 1.24
N GLU A 50 3.25 -18.34 0.78
CA GLU A 50 2.00 -19.03 1.12
C GLU A 50 2.23 -20.53 1.22
N ASN A 51 2.05 -21.11 2.40
CA ASN A 51 2.05 -22.56 2.60
C ASN A 51 3.25 -23.26 1.90
N GLY A 52 4.45 -22.69 2.09
CA GLY A 52 5.69 -23.20 1.51
C GLY A 52 5.97 -22.79 0.06
N LYS A 53 5.04 -22.09 -0.61
CA LYS A 53 5.22 -21.59 -1.97
C LYS A 53 5.79 -20.18 -1.96
N LEU A 54 6.75 -19.93 -2.84
CA LEU A 54 7.25 -18.60 -3.15
C LEU A 54 6.41 -18.00 -4.28
N ILE A 55 5.79 -16.85 -4.00
CA ILE A 55 5.00 -16.11 -4.99
C ILE A 55 5.84 -14.92 -5.46
N PRO A 56 6.34 -14.92 -6.71
CA PRO A 56 7.24 -13.88 -7.19
C PRO A 56 6.51 -12.54 -7.31
N MET A 57 7.10 -11.50 -6.75
CA MET A 57 6.70 -10.11 -6.99
C MET A 57 7.61 -9.52 -8.07
N PRO A 58 7.15 -9.43 -9.33
CA PRO A 58 7.92 -8.81 -10.39
C PRO A 58 8.07 -7.30 -10.14
N GLN A 59 9.07 -6.68 -10.74
CA GLN A 59 9.21 -5.23 -10.67
C GLN A 59 7.98 -4.52 -11.25
N THR A 60 7.50 -3.54 -10.49
CA THR A 60 6.34 -2.73 -10.83
C THR A 60 6.66 -1.73 -11.95
N PRO A 61 5.80 -1.59 -12.99
CA PRO A 61 5.94 -0.54 -13.99
C PRO A 61 5.89 0.86 -13.37
N TYR A 62 6.69 1.79 -13.90
CA TYR A 62 6.86 3.14 -13.35
C TYR A 62 5.53 3.88 -13.12
N ALA A 63 4.56 3.79 -14.03
CA ALA A 63 3.27 4.46 -13.88
C ALA A 63 2.45 3.93 -12.69
N ARG A 64 2.45 2.60 -12.47
CA ARG A 64 1.81 1.99 -11.29
C ARG A 64 2.49 2.43 -10.01
N GLU A 65 3.82 2.45 -9.98
CA GLU A 65 4.56 2.94 -8.80
C GLU A 65 4.27 4.42 -8.48
N LYS A 66 4.10 5.28 -9.50
CA LYS A 66 3.67 6.67 -9.28
C LYS A 66 2.29 6.77 -8.62
N VAL A 67 1.36 5.89 -8.99
CA VAL A 67 0.04 5.81 -8.33
C VAL A 67 0.21 5.35 -6.89
N VAL A 68 0.94 4.26 -6.64
CA VAL A 68 1.21 3.77 -5.27
C VAL A 68 1.82 4.87 -4.41
N ALA A 69 2.86 5.56 -4.90
CA ALA A 69 3.52 6.65 -4.19
C ALA A 69 2.56 7.81 -3.87
N GLU A 70 1.66 8.16 -4.79
CA GLU A 70 0.66 9.21 -4.56
C GLU A 70 -0.39 8.80 -3.52
N ILE A 71 -0.88 7.55 -3.56
CA ILE A 71 -1.83 7.04 -2.56
C ILE A 71 -1.17 7.02 -1.17
N VAL A 72 0.08 6.54 -1.09
CA VAL A 72 0.88 6.57 0.15
C VAL A 72 1.03 8.00 0.65
N ARG A 73 1.30 8.97 -0.24
CA ARG A 73 1.42 10.38 0.14
C ARG A 73 0.12 10.93 0.72
N GLN A 74 -1.02 10.67 0.09
CA GLN A 74 -2.32 11.10 0.60
C GLN A 74 -2.61 10.48 1.98
N LEU A 75 -2.41 9.17 2.10
CA LEU A 75 -2.66 8.42 3.34
C LEU A 75 -1.72 8.84 4.47
N ALA A 76 -0.43 9.03 4.19
CA ALA A 76 0.55 9.49 5.16
C ALA A 76 0.29 10.92 5.63
N ASN A 77 -0.09 11.82 4.71
CA ASN A 77 -0.50 13.18 5.07
C ASN A 77 -1.72 13.14 6.00
N TRP A 78 -2.76 12.40 5.63
CA TRP A 78 -3.96 12.24 6.46
C TRP A 78 -3.63 11.67 7.85
N ASN A 79 -2.81 10.62 7.92
CA ASN A 79 -2.40 9.96 9.17
C ASN A 79 -1.75 10.95 10.14
N ILE A 80 -0.94 11.85 9.60
CA ILE A 80 -0.22 12.89 10.33
C ILE A 80 -1.14 14.06 10.70
N GLU A 81 -1.84 14.64 9.72
CA GLU A 81 -2.64 15.86 9.84
C GLU A 81 -3.85 15.67 10.75
N THR A 82 -4.41 14.46 10.79
CA THR A 82 -5.51 14.10 11.68
C THR A 82 -5.06 13.38 12.95
N HIS A 83 -3.75 13.29 13.17
CA HIS A 83 -3.14 12.68 14.35
C HIS A 83 -3.57 11.23 14.62
N GLN A 84 -3.87 10.45 13.58
CA GLN A 84 -4.10 9.02 13.76
C GLN A 84 -2.85 8.33 14.29
N ASN A 85 -1.67 8.74 13.82
CA ASN A 85 -0.36 8.21 14.25
C ASN A 85 -0.27 6.67 14.17
N GLY A 86 -0.89 6.07 13.15
CA GLY A 86 -0.71 4.67 12.79
C GLY A 86 0.47 4.45 11.85
N GLY A 87 0.68 3.19 11.47
CA GLY A 87 1.68 2.79 10.47
C GLY A 87 1.10 2.92 9.06
N VAL A 88 1.88 3.49 8.13
CA VAL A 88 1.58 3.50 6.69
C VAL A 88 2.75 2.83 5.98
N THR A 89 2.47 1.80 5.18
CA THR A 89 3.49 1.11 4.38
C THR A 89 3.09 1.04 2.91
N SER A 90 4.08 0.91 2.03
CA SER A 90 3.92 0.62 0.60
C SER A 90 4.43 -0.79 0.25
N SER A 91 4.27 -1.23 -1.01
CA SER A 91 4.55 -2.51 -1.70
C SER A 91 5.71 -3.44 -1.24
N GLN A 92 6.44 -3.14 -0.18
CA GLN A 92 7.43 -3.99 0.48
C GLN A 92 7.19 -4.18 1.99
N GLY A 93 6.16 -3.54 2.56
CA GLY A 93 5.69 -3.80 3.93
C GLY A 93 4.85 -5.07 3.96
N GLY A 94 5.50 -6.22 4.13
CA GLY A 94 4.81 -7.50 4.24
C GLY A 94 4.11 -7.67 5.60
N PHE A 95 3.01 -8.43 5.61
CA PHE A 95 2.27 -8.82 6.81
C PHE A 95 2.04 -10.34 6.79
N ASP A 96 2.03 -10.96 7.97
CA ASP A 96 1.56 -12.34 8.12
C ASP A 96 0.03 -12.33 8.29
N PHE A 97 -0.69 -12.71 7.24
CA PHE A 97 -2.16 -12.82 7.22
C PHE A 97 -2.67 -14.10 7.89
N ASN A 98 -1.79 -15.06 8.20
CA ASN A 98 -2.10 -16.32 8.89
C ASN A 98 -3.37 -17.04 8.38
N VAL A 99 -3.51 -17.17 7.06
CA VAL A 99 -4.71 -17.68 6.40
C VAL A 99 -4.91 -19.15 6.78
N GLY A 100 -6.07 -19.48 7.38
CA GLY A 100 -6.38 -20.85 7.82
C GLY A 100 -5.44 -21.40 8.91
N GLY A 101 -4.80 -20.52 9.69
CA GLY A 101 -3.80 -20.91 10.68
C GLY A 101 -2.43 -21.27 10.10
N GLN A 102 -2.21 -20.98 8.82
CA GLN A 102 -0.94 -21.14 8.13
C GLN A 102 -0.31 -19.78 7.86
N ARG A 103 1.00 -19.68 8.07
CA ARG A 103 1.76 -18.45 7.78
C ARG A 103 1.66 -18.09 6.30
N THR A 104 1.17 -16.88 6.04
CA THR A 104 0.93 -16.35 4.70
C THR A 104 1.39 -14.91 4.65
N ILE A 105 2.55 -14.67 4.04
CA ILE A 105 3.13 -13.33 3.92
C ILE A 105 2.61 -12.67 2.65
N ARG A 106 1.94 -11.53 2.80
CA ARG A 106 1.48 -10.66 1.69
C ARG A 106 1.99 -9.25 1.88
N ALA A 107 2.31 -8.58 0.77
CA ALA A 107 2.76 -7.20 0.73
C ALA A 107 1.80 -6.38 -0.15
N PRO A 108 0.69 -5.87 0.44
CA PRO A 108 -0.21 -4.98 -0.27
C PRO A 108 0.52 -3.73 -0.78
N ASP A 109 0.08 -3.17 -1.90
CA ASP A 109 0.71 -1.98 -2.48
C ASP A 109 0.67 -0.77 -1.54
N VAL A 110 -0.42 -0.60 -0.79
CA VAL A 110 -0.53 0.38 0.29
C VAL A 110 -1.29 -0.22 1.45
N SER A 111 -0.90 0.10 2.68
CA SER A 111 -1.68 -0.30 3.84
C SER A 111 -1.61 0.71 4.99
N PHE A 112 -2.63 0.64 5.86
CA PHE A 112 -2.68 1.38 7.11
C PHE A 112 -2.94 0.46 8.30
N THR A 113 -2.07 0.55 9.30
CA THR A 113 -2.18 -0.14 10.58
C THR A 113 -2.51 0.88 11.69
N PRO A 114 -3.55 0.67 12.50
CA PRO A 114 -3.93 1.62 13.55
C PRO A 114 -2.82 1.79 14.59
N LYS A 115 -2.75 2.99 15.17
CA LYS A 115 -1.79 3.38 16.21
C LYS A 115 -1.63 2.38 17.35
N GLN A 116 -2.73 1.78 17.82
CA GLN A 116 -2.68 0.83 18.93
C GLN A 116 -1.93 -0.44 18.54
N THR A 117 -2.21 -0.97 17.34
CA THR A 117 -1.50 -2.13 16.79
C THR A 117 -0.05 -1.77 16.49
N ASP A 118 0.19 -0.68 15.75
CA ASP A 118 1.53 -0.21 15.33
C ASP A 118 2.48 -0.01 16.53
N ARG A 119 2.03 0.68 17.58
CA ARG A 119 2.84 0.91 18.79
C ARG A 119 2.94 -0.32 19.70
N GLY A 120 2.05 -1.29 19.53
CA GLY A 120 2.02 -2.54 20.28
C GLY A 120 2.98 -3.59 19.73
N LEU A 121 3.54 -3.38 18.53
CA LEU A 121 4.45 -4.32 17.90
C LEU A 121 5.74 -4.49 18.71
N ASN A 122 6.11 -5.75 18.94
CA ASN A 122 7.43 -6.06 19.50
C ASN A 122 8.52 -6.08 18.41
N ALA A 123 9.78 -6.24 18.82
CA ALA A 123 10.90 -6.21 17.89
C ALA A 123 10.86 -7.32 16.81
N LEU A 124 10.34 -8.51 17.13
CA LEU A 124 10.20 -9.57 16.13
C LEU A 124 9.15 -9.18 15.08
N GLN A 125 7.97 -8.71 15.51
CA GLN A 125 6.90 -8.29 14.61
C GLN A 125 7.28 -7.09 13.75
N ASN A 126 8.08 -6.15 14.30
CA ASN A 126 8.42 -4.91 13.61
C ASN A 126 9.62 -5.03 12.66
N TRP A 127 10.56 -5.94 12.93
CA TRP A 127 11.82 -6.05 12.17
C TRP A 127 11.98 -7.35 11.39
N THR A 128 11.06 -8.31 11.57
CA THR A 128 11.06 -9.62 10.91
C THR A 128 9.62 -10.05 10.60
N PHE A 129 9.44 -11.17 9.92
CA PHE A 129 8.12 -11.79 9.78
C PHE A 129 7.81 -12.82 10.89
N GLN A 130 8.53 -12.72 12.02
CA GLN A 130 8.39 -13.60 13.17
C GLN A 130 7.56 -12.94 14.29
N GLY A 131 7.11 -13.76 15.25
CA GLY A 131 6.21 -13.33 16.32
C GLY A 131 4.75 -13.62 16.01
N GLN A 132 3.84 -13.00 16.76
CA GLN A 132 2.41 -13.15 16.53
C GLN A 132 1.99 -12.39 15.27
N PRO A 133 1.17 -13.00 14.39
CA PRO A 133 0.67 -12.34 13.20
C PRO A 133 -0.14 -11.09 13.55
N PHE A 134 -0.06 -10.09 12.67
CA PHE A 134 -0.91 -8.90 12.70
C PHE A 134 -1.14 -8.43 11.27
N THR A 135 -2.25 -7.73 11.05
CA THR A 135 -2.65 -7.23 9.72
C THR A 135 -3.08 -5.76 9.81
N PRO A 136 -3.01 -5.02 8.70
CA PRO A 136 -3.58 -3.67 8.61
C PRO A 136 -5.11 -3.71 8.67
N ILE A 137 -5.76 -2.55 8.88
CA ILE A 137 -7.22 -2.42 8.77
C ILE A 137 -7.67 -1.95 7.38
N PHE A 138 -6.76 -1.31 6.64
CA PHE A 138 -7.01 -0.79 5.31
C PHE A 138 -5.88 -1.19 4.38
N VAL A 139 -6.24 -1.67 3.20
CA VAL A 139 -5.30 -2.07 2.15
C VAL A 139 -5.71 -1.50 0.80
N VAL A 140 -4.73 -1.24 -0.04
CA VAL A 140 -4.94 -0.89 -1.45
C VAL A 140 -4.01 -1.76 -2.29
N GLU A 141 -4.56 -2.34 -3.35
CA GLU A 141 -3.82 -2.92 -4.46
C GLU A 141 -4.00 -2.01 -5.67
N VAL A 142 -2.95 -1.85 -6.49
CA VAL A 142 -3.00 -1.05 -7.71
C VAL A 142 -2.62 -1.95 -8.87
N ASP A 143 -3.37 -1.98 -9.97
CA ASP A 143 -2.88 -2.71 -11.16
C ASP A 143 -3.49 -2.21 -12.47
N PHE A 144 -2.96 -2.73 -13.57
CA PHE A 144 -3.53 -2.58 -14.91
C PHE A 144 -4.42 -3.79 -15.22
N ILE A 145 -5.72 -3.66 -14.93
CA ILE A 145 -6.69 -4.73 -15.18
C ILE A 145 -7.28 -4.56 -16.58
N GLU A 146 -6.93 -5.47 -17.48
CA GLU A 146 -7.35 -5.49 -18.89
C GLU A 146 -8.43 -6.56 -19.16
N SER A 147 -8.67 -7.46 -18.21
CA SER A 147 -9.59 -8.58 -18.39
C SER A 147 -10.25 -9.03 -17.08
N GLU A 148 -11.43 -9.67 -17.22
CA GLU A 148 -12.15 -10.27 -16.10
C GLU A 148 -11.31 -11.35 -15.39
N ALA A 149 -10.49 -12.10 -16.13
CA ALA A 149 -9.62 -13.12 -15.55
C ALA A 149 -8.55 -12.51 -14.63
N GLN A 150 -7.98 -11.35 -14.99
CA GLN A 150 -7.07 -10.62 -14.11
C GLN A 150 -7.81 -10.05 -12.91
N PHE A 151 -9.00 -9.49 -13.11
CA PHE A 151 -9.84 -9.00 -12.01
C PHE A 151 -10.14 -10.11 -11.00
N GLN A 152 -10.52 -11.31 -11.48
CA GLN A 152 -10.87 -12.44 -10.62
C GLN A 152 -9.72 -12.86 -9.72
N VAL A 153 -8.45 -12.77 -10.18
CA VAL A 153 -7.28 -13.03 -9.32
C VAL A 153 -7.26 -12.09 -8.12
N PHE A 154 -7.59 -10.81 -8.31
CA PHE A 154 -7.69 -9.85 -7.21
C PHE A 154 -8.93 -10.08 -6.35
N ASP A 155 -10.10 -10.37 -6.94
CA ASP A 155 -11.31 -10.67 -6.16
C ASP A 155 -11.11 -11.90 -5.27
N ASP A 156 -10.51 -12.96 -5.80
CA ASP A 156 -10.15 -14.16 -5.04
C ASP A 156 -9.15 -13.85 -3.93
N ARG A 157 -8.09 -13.07 -4.22
CA ARG A 157 -7.10 -12.64 -3.22
C ARG A 157 -7.75 -11.81 -2.11
N PHE A 158 -8.62 -10.87 -2.46
CA PHE A 158 -9.35 -10.07 -1.47
C PHE A 158 -10.21 -10.95 -0.57
N ARG A 159 -11.01 -11.86 -1.14
CA ARG A 159 -11.96 -12.68 -0.38
C ARG A 159 -11.29 -13.76 0.46
N ASN A 160 -10.29 -14.43 -0.10
CA ASN A 160 -9.77 -15.68 0.46
C ASN A 160 -8.50 -15.49 1.28
N GLU A 161 -7.79 -14.37 1.09
CA GLU A 161 -6.51 -14.12 1.75
C GLU A 161 -6.53 -12.83 2.58
N ILE A 162 -6.84 -11.69 1.94
CA ILE A 162 -6.77 -10.38 2.61
C ILE A 162 -7.85 -10.24 3.69
N PHE A 163 -9.08 -10.66 3.38
CA PHE A 163 -10.20 -10.69 4.32
C PHE A 163 -10.43 -12.09 4.91
N ALA A 164 -9.41 -12.96 4.88
CA ALA A 164 -9.50 -14.26 5.49
C ALA A 164 -9.87 -14.16 6.98
N GLN A 165 -10.51 -15.20 7.51
CA GLN A 165 -10.81 -15.28 8.93
C GLN A 165 -9.52 -15.14 9.77
N GLY A 166 -9.54 -14.26 10.77
CA GLY A 166 -8.40 -13.97 11.63
C GLY A 166 -7.59 -12.73 11.22
N THR A 167 -7.92 -12.13 10.08
CA THR A 167 -7.38 -10.83 9.68
C THR A 167 -8.17 -9.69 10.35
N SER A 168 -7.56 -8.52 10.45
CA SER A 168 -8.16 -7.28 10.94
C SER A 168 -8.55 -6.32 9.80
N VAL A 169 -8.47 -6.77 8.55
CA VAL A 169 -8.77 -5.91 7.40
C VAL A 169 -10.28 -5.62 7.37
N GLU A 170 -10.62 -4.33 7.36
CA GLU A 170 -12.00 -3.86 7.32
C GLU A 170 -12.38 -3.29 5.95
N LEU A 171 -11.40 -2.74 5.22
CA LEU A 171 -11.60 -2.11 3.91
C LEU A 171 -10.41 -2.37 2.98
N GLY A 172 -10.71 -2.81 1.77
CA GLY A 172 -9.73 -3.02 0.71
C GLY A 172 -10.14 -2.28 -0.55
N PHE A 173 -9.22 -1.59 -1.21
CA PHE A 173 -9.43 -1.03 -2.54
C PHE A 173 -8.57 -1.72 -3.59
N LEU A 174 -9.15 -1.96 -4.77
CA LEU A 174 -8.39 -2.19 -5.99
C LEU A 174 -8.50 -0.93 -6.84
N VAL A 175 -7.39 -0.23 -7.03
CA VAL A 175 -7.29 0.91 -7.95
C VAL A 175 -6.79 0.38 -9.28
N SER A 176 -7.74 0.08 -10.17
CA SER A 176 -7.43 -0.32 -11.55
C SER A 176 -7.19 0.93 -12.39
N ILE A 177 -6.04 0.99 -13.04
CA ILE A 177 -5.67 2.05 -13.99
C ILE A 177 -5.36 1.44 -15.34
N GLY A 178 -5.51 2.18 -16.42
CA GLY A 178 -5.29 1.70 -17.77
C GLY A 178 -5.21 2.83 -18.78
N GLN A 179 -5.05 2.47 -20.04
CA GLN A 179 -5.20 3.40 -21.14
C GLN A 179 -6.22 2.86 -22.13
N ASP A 180 -7.08 3.73 -22.65
CA ASP A 180 -7.92 3.39 -23.78
C ASP A 180 -7.10 3.34 -25.09
N ASN A 181 -7.76 3.01 -26.20
CA ASN A 181 -7.12 2.94 -27.52
C ASN A 181 -6.54 4.28 -28.01
N ASN A 182 -6.90 5.40 -27.37
CA ASN A 182 -6.39 6.74 -27.67
C ASN A 182 -5.25 7.16 -26.72
N GLY A 183 -4.85 6.28 -25.79
CA GLY A 183 -3.85 6.58 -24.77
C GLY A 183 -4.37 7.45 -23.63
N GLN A 184 -5.68 7.67 -23.53
CA GLN A 184 -6.30 8.39 -22.44
C GLN A 184 -6.38 7.48 -21.20
N LEU A 185 -6.07 8.04 -20.04
CA LEU A 185 -6.20 7.32 -18.78
C LEU A 185 -7.66 6.88 -18.57
N VAL A 186 -7.83 5.60 -18.31
CA VAL A 186 -9.07 5.02 -17.81
C VAL A 186 -8.79 4.37 -16.47
N GLY A 187 -9.77 4.34 -15.58
CA GLY A 187 -9.61 3.67 -14.31
C GLY A 187 -10.94 3.32 -13.69
N THR A 188 -10.89 2.38 -12.75
CA THR A 188 -12.03 1.97 -11.93
C THR A 188 -11.51 1.65 -10.54
N ILE A 189 -12.26 2.07 -9.52
CA ILE A 189 -11.99 1.64 -8.15
C ILE A 189 -13.03 0.60 -7.74
N HIS A 190 -12.56 -0.53 -7.26
CA HIS A 190 -13.38 -1.53 -6.57
C HIS A 190 -13.10 -1.48 -5.07
N SER A 191 -14.11 -1.78 -4.25
CA SER A 191 -13.94 -1.94 -2.80
C SER A 191 -14.46 -3.27 -2.29
N TRP A 192 -13.71 -3.85 -1.35
CA TRP A 192 -14.14 -4.96 -0.51
C TRP A 192 -14.31 -4.42 0.91
N ARG A 193 -15.44 -4.74 1.52
CA ARG A 193 -15.85 -4.19 2.81
C ARG A 193 -16.27 -5.31 3.74
N TRP A 194 -15.68 -5.35 4.93
CA TRP A 194 -16.09 -6.27 5.98
C TRP A 194 -17.33 -5.74 6.71
N TYR A 195 -18.36 -6.57 6.81
CA TYR A 195 -19.59 -6.26 7.53
C TYR A 195 -19.71 -7.18 8.75
N GLU A 196 -19.39 -6.64 9.93
CA GLU A 196 -19.44 -7.38 11.21
C GLU A 196 -20.80 -8.02 11.46
N ASN A 197 -21.90 -7.30 11.20
CA ASN A 197 -23.26 -7.78 11.42
C ASN A 197 -23.65 -9.01 10.59
N SER A 198 -23.06 -9.17 9.41
CA SER A 198 -23.29 -10.33 8.54
C SER A 198 -22.12 -11.30 8.49
N ASN A 199 -21.02 -10.99 9.20
CA ASN A 199 -19.75 -11.72 9.14
C ASN A 199 -19.34 -12.03 7.69
N ALA A 200 -19.42 -11.02 6.81
CA ALA A 200 -19.28 -11.20 5.37
C ALA A 200 -18.55 -10.03 4.70
N VAL A 201 -17.81 -10.36 3.64
CA VAL A 201 -17.16 -9.39 2.75
C VAL A 201 -18.06 -9.12 1.55
N ARG A 202 -18.29 -7.84 1.25
CA ARG A 202 -19.03 -7.44 0.03
C ARG A 202 -18.15 -6.62 -0.88
N HIS A 203 -18.30 -6.86 -2.18
CA HIS A 203 -17.60 -6.16 -3.25
C HIS A 203 -18.50 -5.12 -3.90
N TYR A 204 -17.90 -4.00 -4.30
CA TYR A 204 -18.57 -2.91 -4.99
C TYR A 204 -17.65 -2.29 -6.05
N GLU A 205 -18.20 -2.00 -7.22
CA GLU A 205 -17.56 -1.18 -8.25
C GLU A 205 -18.01 0.29 -8.12
N HIS A 206 -17.09 1.22 -8.36
CA HIS A 206 -17.34 2.65 -8.15
C HIS A 206 -17.04 3.55 -9.36
N GLY A 207 -16.48 3.01 -10.43
CA GLY A 207 -15.89 3.80 -11.51
C GLY A 207 -14.69 4.64 -11.04
N TRP A 208 -14.31 5.64 -11.82
CA TRP A 208 -13.20 6.54 -11.51
C TRP A 208 -13.69 7.79 -10.76
N ARG A 209 -13.64 7.77 -9.43
CA ARG A 209 -14.11 8.87 -8.59
C ARG A 209 -13.44 8.87 -7.23
N ASN A 210 -13.49 10.01 -6.55
CA ASN A 210 -13.01 10.12 -5.16
C ASN A 210 -13.72 9.12 -4.24
N MET A 211 -12.97 8.49 -3.35
CA MET A 211 -13.45 7.41 -2.50
C MET A 211 -13.33 7.75 -1.02
N ASP A 212 -14.45 7.71 -0.29
CA ASP A 212 -14.42 7.71 1.17
C ASP A 212 -14.22 6.29 1.72
N THR A 213 -14.00 6.19 3.03
CA THR A 213 -13.72 4.92 3.72
C THR A 213 -14.86 4.47 4.62
N ARG A 214 -16.11 4.81 4.27
CA ARG A 214 -17.26 4.43 5.10
C ARG A 214 -17.68 2.99 4.86
N VAL A 215 -17.83 2.23 5.95
CA VAL A 215 -18.44 0.89 5.96
C VAL A 215 -19.54 0.89 7.03
N SER A 216 -20.76 0.53 6.66
CA SER A 216 -21.92 0.49 7.58
C SER A 216 -22.17 1.79 8.38
N GLY A 217 -21.84 2.95 7.82
CA GLY A 217 -21.97 4.25 8.50
C GLY A 217 -20.79 4.63 9.41
N GLN A 218 -19.85 3.72 9.65
CA GLN A 218 -18.59 3.98 10.34
C GLN A 218 -17.50 4.38 9.33
N GLN A 219 -16.67 5.36 9.67
CA GLN A 219 -15.48 5.67 8.89
C GLN A 219 -14.31 4.81 9.37
N ILE A 220 -13.80 3.96 8.49
CA ILE A 220 -12.61 3.13 8.77
C ILE A 220 -11.38 4.04 8.93
N LEU A 221 -11.25 5.03 8.04
CA LEU A 221 -10.25 6.09 8.12
C LEU A 221 -10.98 7.45 8.23
N PRO A 222 -11.20 7.96 9.46
CA PRO A 222 -12.01 9.16 9.68
C PRO A 222 -11.58 10.37 8.85
N GLY A 223 -12.48 10.88 8.02
CA GLY A 223 -12.25 12.03 7.15
C GLY A 223 -11.30 11.79 5.97
N PHE A 224 -10.73 10.59 5.80
CA PHE A 224 -9.90 10.29 4.64
C PHE A 224 -10.76 10.16 3.38
N ILE A 225 -10.30 10.80 2.31
CA ILE A 225 -10.85 10.67 0.96
C ILE A 225 -9.66 10.40 0.05
N LEU A 226 -9.72 9.31 -0.71
CA LEU A 226 -8.78 9.06 -1.79
C LEU A 226 -9.14 9.99 -2.94
N ASP A 227 -8.24 10.94 -3.22
CA ASP A 227 -8.38 11.94 -4.27
C ASP A 227 -7.83 11.38 -5.59
N VAL A 228 -8.76 11.10 -6.50
CA VAL A 228 -8.46 10.52 -7.80
C VAL A 228 -7.82 11.53 -8.74
N GLU A 229 -8.20 12.81 -8.68
CA GLU A 229 -7.60 13.85 -9.52
C GLU A 229 -6.09 13.97 -9.25
N MET A 230 -5.69 13.82 -7.98
CA MET A 230 -4.27 13.81 -7.61
C MET A 230 -3.53 12.58 -8.13
N ILE A 231 -4.18 11.42 -8.22
CA ILE A 231 -3.64 10.23 -8.89
C ILE A 231 -3.44 10.49 -10.38
N GLU A 232 -4.42 11.09 -11.06
CA GLU A 232 -4.34 11.43 -12.49
C GLU A 232 -3.18 12.40 -12.75
N LYS A 233 -3.06 13.45 -11.94
CA LYS A 233 -1.95 14.41 -12.00
C LYS A 233 -0.62 13.73 -11.77
N ALA A 234 -0.54 12.77 -10.84
CA ALA A 234 0.68 12.04 -10.57
C ALA A 234 1.15 11.30 -11.83
N ILE A 235 0.28 10.67 -12.62
CA ILE A 235 0.69 9.90 -13.82
C ILE A 235 0.64 10.68 -15.13
N SER A 236 0.00 11.85 -15.16
CA SER A 236 -0.01 12.73 -16.33
C SER A 236 1.41 13.16 -16.75
N LYS A 237 1.66 13.15 -18.06
CA LYS A 237 2.87 13.72 -18.67
C LYS A 237 2.77 15.22 -18.87
N GLN A 238 1.55 15.75 -18.92
CA GLN A 238 1.31 17.18 -19.04
C GLN A 238 1.39 17.78 -17.64
N TYR A 239 2.53 18.41 -17.35
CA TYR A 239 2.57 19.41 -16.30
C TYR A 239 1.54 20.48 -16.66
N SER A 240 0.41 20.52 -15.97
CA SER A 240 -0.36 21.76 -15.82
C SER A 240 0.38 22.72 -14.88
N GLY A 241 1.70 22.85 -15.07
CA GLY A 241 2.39 24.09 -14.82
C GLY A 241 1.94 25.07 -15.89
N SER A 242 0.67 25.46 -15.84
CA SER A 242 0.37 26.81 -16.29
C SER A 242 1.16 27.68 -15.33
N SER A 243 2.30 28.14 -15.83
CA SER A 243 2.93 29.38 -15.39
C SER A 243 1.83 30.44 -15.39
N SER A 244 1.03 30.51 -14.32
CA SER A 244 0.43 31.78 -13.95
C SER A 244 1.63 32.62 -13.55
N SER A 245 2.03 33.46 -14.51
CA SER A 245 2.81 34.66 -14.26
C SER A 245 2.55 35.17 -12.86
N ASP A 246 3.61 35.27 -12.06
CA ASP A 246 3.80 36.25 -11.00
C ASP A 246 2.50 36.91 -10.52
N ASP A 247 1.82 36.25 -9.59
CA ASP A 247 1.03 37.00 -8.62
C ASP A 247 1.91 37.08 -7.39
N ASP A 248 2.26 38.31 -6.98
CA ASP A 248 2.92 38.72 -5.74
C ASP A 248 2.06 38.35 -4.50
N THR A 249 1.49 37.15 -4.48
CA THR A 249 0.68 36.62 -3.39
C THR A 249 1.61 36.12 -2.31
N ARG A 250 2.11 37.08 -1.53
CA ARG A 250 2.71 36.79 -0.23
C ARG A 250 1.71 35.97 0.57
N SER A 251 2.00 34.70 0.75
CA SER A 251 1.22 33.79 1.58
C SER A 251 1.56 34.07 3.03
N ALA A 252 0.64 34.74 3.74
CA ALA A 252 0.78 34.93 5.17
C ALA A 252 0.43 33.64 5.91
N CYS A 253 1.20 33.30 6.95
CA CYS A 253 0.82 32.20 7.82
C CYS A 253 -0.43 32.57 8.62
N PRO A 254 -1.51 31.76 8.60
CA PRO A 254 -2.70 32.09 9.37
C PRO A 254 -2.51 31.90 10.89
N LYS A 255 -1.36 31.37 11.33
CA LYS A 255 -1.07 31.04 12.73
C LYS A 255 0.11 31.81 13.32
N CYS A 256 0.83 32.62 12.54
CA CYS A 256 1.90 33.49 13.03
C CYS A 256 2.19 34.65 12.06
N ALA A 257 3.07 35.57 12.43
CA ALA A 257 3.37 36.76 11.63
C ALA A 257 4.27 36.51 10.38
N GLU A 258 4.71 35.27 10.16
CA GLU A 258 5.56 34.92 9.00
C GLU A 258 4.80 35.05 7.68
N THR A 259 5.51 35.54 6.64
CA THR A 259 4.98 35.67 5.28
C THR A 259 5.96 35.05 4.29
N PHE A 260 5.43 34.46 3.22
CA PHE A 260 6.21 33.69 2.27
C PHE A 260 5.88 34.10 0.85
N THR A 261 6.90 34.26 0.02
CA THR A 261 6.74 34.49 -1.43
C THR A 261 6.69 33.19 -2.22
N ASP A 262 6.79 32.05 -1.55
CA ASP A 262 6.83 30.73 -2.16
C ASP A 262 5.92 29.77 -1.38
N ASN A 263 4.98 29.16 -2.10
CA ASN A 263 3.99 28.25 -1.52
C ASN A 263 4.63 27.01 -0.90
N HIS A 264 5.75 26.53 -1.43
CA HIS A 264 6.44 25.38 -0.87
C HIS A 264 7.13 25.73 0.46
N ILE A 265 7.75 26.91 0.59
CA ILE A 265 8.31 27.41 1.85
C ILE A 265 7.19 27.66 2.87
N PHE A 266 6.07 28.27 2.45
CA PHE A 266 4.88 28.43 3.29
C PHE A 266 4.39 27.08 3.83
N MET A 267 4.17 26.10 2.95
CA MET A 267 3.69 24.78 3.35
C MET A 267 4.67 24.05 4.26
N LYS A 268 5.98 24.18 4.02
CA LYS A 268 7.02 23.62 4.90
C LYS A 268 6.99 24.25 6.29
N HIS A 269 6.89 25.58 6.37
CA HIS A 269 6.75 26.30 7.64
C HIS A 269 5.47 25.87 8.37
N PHE A 270 4.33 25.92 7.68
CA PHE A 270 3.05 25.59 8.29
C PHE A 270 3.03 24.16 8.83
N ARG A 271 3.56 23.22 8.06
CA ARG A 271 3.71 21.83 8.52
C ARG A 271 4.57 21.74 9.77
N LYS A 272 5.79 22.28 9.74
CA LYS A 272 6.76 22.11 10.83
C LYS A 272 6.34 22.81 12.12
N GLU A 273 5.92 24.07 12.03
CA GLU A 273 5.70 24.90 13.21
C GLU A 273 4.28 24.79 13.76
N HIS A 274 3.30 24.44 12.91
CA HIS A 274 1.89 24.55 13.28
C HIS A 274 1.05 23.28 13.10
N ALA A 275 1.37 22.41 12.15
CA ALA A 275 0.62 21.16 11.93
C ALA A 275 1.21 19.97 12.68
N LEU A 276 2.55 19.87 12.74
CA LEU A 276 3.28 18.73 13.29
C LEU A 276 3.75 18.92 14.74
N LYS A 277 3.76 20.16 15.23
CA LYS A 277 4.23 20.47 16.58
C LYS A 277 3.22 19.93 17.59
N ARG A 278 3.61 18.92 18.37
CA ARG A 278 2.78 18.41 19.47
C ARG A 278 2.45 19.58 20.39
N ARG A 279 1.16 19.80 20.66
CA ARG A 279 0.73 20.65 21.79
C ARG A 279 1.25 19.97 23.06
N THR A 280 2.30 20.54 23.65
CA THR A 280 2.80 20.21 24.99
C THR A 280 1.81 20.65 26.04
#